data_AF-X7SEQ0-F1
#
_entry.id   AF-X7SEQ0-F1
#
_cell.length_a   1.000
_cell.length_b   1.000
_cell.length_c   1.000
_cell.angle_alpha   90.00
_cell.angle_beta   90.00
_cell.angle_gamma   90.00
#
_symmetry.space_group_name_H-M   'P 1'
#
loop_
_entity.id
_entity.type
_entity.pdbx_description
1 polymer ?
#
loop_
_entity_poly.entity_id
_entity_poly.type
_entity_poly.pdbx_seq_one_letter_code
_entity_poly.pdbx_strand_id
1 'polypeptide(L)'
;MIKAINNNRYFNFFQPKLFYFNQDIDNDDPVRLLSAILEEMDFSNLLQVFPNKTKVHPVNMFAVIIYAYSQGKYSTRDIEFLCKDSQRTKFLLNSPNTPTYSTISRFLSKANNIIYELFCQFVEKLLKLSEITTETIYIDGTKIEAYANKYSFVWKKSTLKYKERLEENILQLIDEFNKYFNKELDNIFDILSFLEELKIHKVFGRGKRKSKEQLFLEKAQSYAERLNKYTNYLEILGKRNSFSKTDKEATFMRMKEDYMRNGQLKPGYNLQIGVISEYIVSYDIFHNPSDTKTLIPFLEKIKSQNIEVKNVVADAGYESLSNYEYLKINNYVSYIKPIYYEKSKTRKYKKDLNRVENLEYNEEENRLFRKDGLELEFLYYGKDKKTIYFRNPETEKKVRYNYEFRKLSKESKDNIESEFGKQLRMNRSIQVEGTFAVIKEDMKLRKLKVRGKNSVKREIALFCIAYNFNRYISKLSKNKIGTVLHSLKSA
;
A
#
# COMPACT_ATOMS: atom_id res chain seq x y z
N MET A 1 44.89 19.62 9.52
CA MET A 1 45.56 18.68 8.59
C MET A 1 44.58 17.58 8.25
N ILE A 2 44.01 17.62 7.05
CA ILE A 2 43.04 16.62 6.57
C ILE A 2 43.83 15.44 6.02
N LYS A 3 43.76 14.27 6.68
CA LYS A 3 44.24 13.02 6.08
C LYS A 3 43.27 12.66 4.95
N ALA A 4 43.70 12.86 3.71
CA ALA A 4 43.06 12.27 2.55
C ALA A 4 43.44 10.78 2.49
N ILE A 5 42.62 9.91 3.07
CA ILE A 5 42.67 8.46 2.84
C ILE A 5 41.23 7.94 2.91
N ASN A 6 40.54 7.91 1.77
CA ASN A 6 39.28 7.18 1.65
C ASN A 6 39.59 5.70 1.40
N ASN A 7 39.77 4.92 2.47
CA ASN A 7 39.99 3.46 2.43
C ASN A 7 38.64 2.73 2.34
N ASN A 8 37.93 2.90 1.23
CA ASN A 8 36.62 2.29 1.02
C ASN A 8 36.73 0.86 0.43
N ARG A 9 36.24 -0.17 1.15
CA ARG A 9 36.35 -1.59 0.73
C ARG A 9 35.57 -1.94 -0.55
N TYR A 10 34.51 -1.18 -0.89
CA TYR A 10 33.67 -1.41 -2.08
C TYR A 10 33.86 -0.37 -3.17
N PHE A 11 34.35 0.82 -2.82
CA PHE A 11 34.69 1.89 -3.75
C PHE A 11 36.22 2.09 -3.80
N ASN A 12 36.97 0.98 -3.87
CA ASN A 12 38.40 1.01 -4.11
C ASN A 12 38.68 1.52 -5.54
N PHE A 13 39.37 2.65 -5.64
CA PHE A 13 39.57 3.34 -6.92
C PHE A 13 40.59 2.61 -7.80
N PHE A 14 40.21 2.29 -9.04
CA PHE A 14 41.18 1.94 -10.08
C PHE A 14 41.93 3.20 -10.48
N GLN A 15 43.26 3.23 -10.31
CA GLN A 15 44.12 4.26 -10.89
C GLN A 15 44.63 3.84 -12.28
N PRO A 16 44.12 4.46 -13.35
CA PRO A 16 44.93 4.72 -14.53
C PRO A 16 45.09 6.24 -14.79
N LYS A 17 46.22 6.56 -15.42
CA LYS A 17 46.89 7.86 -15.55
C LYS A 17 46.07 9.07 -16.09
N LEU A 18 46.54 10.24 -15.66
CA LEU A 18 46.52 11.60 -16.23
C LEU A 18 45.22 12.45 -16.30
N PHE A 19 44.01 11.90 -16.18
CA PHE A 19 42.79 12.73 -16.14
C PHE A 19 41.86 12.28 -14.99
N TYR A 20 41.82 13.08 -13.92
CA TYR A 20 41.20 12.75 -12.63
C TYR A 20 39.70 13.05 -12.60
N PHE A 21 38.83 12.04 -12.79
CA PHE A 21 37.38 12.21 -12.56
C PHE A 21 36.99 12.48 -11.10
N ASN A 22 37.89 12.21 -10.14
CA ASN A 22 37.61 12.33 -8.70
C ASN A 22 38.00 13.69 -8.10
N GLN A 23 38.79 14.51 -8.80
CA GLN A 23 39.16 15.86 -8.34
C GLN A 23 38.07 16.90 -8.64
N ASP A 24 37.13 16.59 -9.55
CA ASP A 24 36.09 17.53 -10.00
C ASP A 24 34.78 17.46 -9.17
N ILE A 25 34.67 16.55 -8.19
CA ILE A 25 33.49 16.47 -7.31
C ILE A 25 33.84 17.05 -5.95
N ASP A 26 33.18 18.15 -5.59
CA ASP A 26 33.37 18.85 -4.33
C ASP A 26 33.14 17.93 -3.12
N ASN A 27 33.80 18.24 -2.00
CA ASN A 27 33.74 17.42 -0.79
C ASN A 27 32.35 17.38 -0.15
N ASP A 28 31.53 18.41 -0.39
CA ASP A 28 30.15 18.55 0.07
C ASP A 28 29.12 18.06 -0.96
N ASP A 29 29.55 17.50 -2.10
CA ASP A 29 28.62 17.01 -3.11
C ASP A 29 27.75 15.86 -2.57
N PRO A 30 26.43 15.85 -2.87
CA PRO A 30 25.51 14.80 -2.47
C PRO A 30 26.02 13.37 -2.69
N VAL A 31 26.75 13.08 -3.78
CA VAL A 31 27.19 11.68 -4.02
C VAL A 31 28.25 11.19 -3.03
N ARG A 32 29.06 12.10 -2.46
CA ARG A 32 30.00 11.75 -1.40
C ARG A 32 29.28 11.43 -0.10
N LEU A 33 28.26 12.22 0.22
CA LEU A 33 27.38 11.95 1.36
C LEU A 33 26.65 10.62 1.21
N LEU A 34 26.13 10.32 0.01
CA LEU A 34 25.51 9.03 -0.27
C LEU A 34 26.50 7.88 -0.07
N SER A 35 27.72 8.00 -0.61
CA SER A 35 28.78 6.99 -0.42
C SER A 35 29.04 6.73 1.06
N ALA A 36 29.22 7.79 1.87
CA ALA A 36 29.48 7.66 3.30
C ALA A 36 28.34 6.97 4.05
N ILE A 37 27.08 7.27 3.72
CA ILE A 37 25.93 6.57 4.32
C ILE A 37 25.94 5.09 3.95
N LEU A 38 26.18 4.76 2.68
CA LEU A 38 26.17 3.38 2.19
C LEU A 38 27.35 2.56 2.73
N GLU A 39 28.52 3.17 2.96
CA GLU A 39 29.71 2.50 3.50
C GLU A 39 29.47 1.82 4.85
N GLU A 40 28.59 2.37 5.68
CA GLU A 40 28.27 1.84 7.00
C GLU A 40 27.11 0.82 6.99
N MET A 41 26.55 0.51 5.82
CA MET A 41 25.48 -0.49 5.66
C MET A 41 26.05 -1.91 5.44
N ASP A 42 25.29 -2.93 5.84
CA ASP A 42 25.61 -4.32 5.57
C ASP A 42 25.00 -4.78 4.23
N PHE A 43 25.87 -5.12 3.30
CA PHE A 43 25.52 -5.64 1.98
C PHE A 43 25.73 -7.15 1.82
N SER A 44 26.01 -7.89 2.89
CA SER A 44 26.30 -9.33 2.84
C SER A 44 25.20 -10.11 2.10
N ASN A 45 23.93 -9.86 2.43
CA ASN A 45 22.78 -10.48 1.76
C ASN A 45 22.64 -10.06 0.29
N LEU A 46 22.96 -8.81 -0.04
CA LEU A 46 22.98 -8.35 -1.42
C LEU A 46 24.07 -9.10 -2.21
N LEU A 47 25.27 -9.26 -1.64
CA LEU A 47 26.38 -9.95 -2.29
C LEU A 47 26.09 -11.45 -2.47
N GLN A 48 25.38 -12.10 -1.54
CA GLN A 48 24.93 -13.49 -1.71
C GLN A 48 23.98 -13.68 -2.90
N VAL A 49 23.14 -12.67 -3.22
CA VAL A 49 22.27 -12.70 -4.41
C VAL A 49 23.08 -12.59 -5.72
N PHE A 50 24.28 -12.02 -5.65
CA PHE A 50 25.19 -11.84 -6.78
C PHE A 50 26.56 -12.49 -6.49
N PRO A 51 26.62 -13.83 -6.38
CA PRO A 51 27.84 -14.53 -5.96
C PRO A 51 28.95 -14.48 -7.01
N ASN A 52 28.57 -14.34 -8.29
CA ASN A 52 29.49 -14.28 -9.42
C ASN A 52 29.86 -12.83 -9.74
N LYS A 53 31.08 -12.64 -10.26
CA LYS A 53 31.55 -11.34 -10.74
C LYS A 53 30.59 -10.74 -11.77
N THR A 54 30.01 -9.60 -11.43
CA THR A 54 29.13 -8.81 -12.31
C THR A 54 29.91 -7.72 -13.03
N LYS A 55 29.37 -7.21 -14.15
CA LYS A 55 29.95 -6.09 -14.90
C LYS A 55 30.10 -4.82 -14.05
N VAL A 56 29.14 -4.59 -13.15
CA VAL A 56 29.12 -3.50 -12.16
C VAL A 56 28.89 -4.13 -10.79
N HIS A 57 29.67 -3.72 -9.80
CA HIS A 57 29.54 -4.22 -8.43
C HIS A 57 28.11 -3.96 -7.88
N PRO A 58 27.45 -4.92 -7.22
CA PRO A 58 26.06 -4.77 -6.78
C PRO A 58 25.80 -3.55 -5.89
N VAL A 59 26.74 -3.22 -5.00
CA VAL A 59 26.65 -2.04 -4.11
C VAL A 59 26.69 -0.74 -4.92
N ASN A 60 27.58 -0.64 -5.90
CA ASN A 60 27.71 0.54 -6.76
C ASN A 60 26.47 0.71 -7.64
N MET A 61 25.91 -0.40 -8.14
CA MET A 61 24.64 -0.40 -8.86
C MET A 61 23.50 0.13 -7.97
N PHE A 62 23.42 -0.31 -6.71
CA PHE A 62 22.44 0.18 -5.76
C PHE A 62 22.59 1.69 -5.49
N ALA A 63 23.81 2.16 -5.24
CA ALA A 63 24.12 3.57 -5.04
C ALA A 63 23.65 4.45 -6.21
N VAL A 64 23.97 4.02 -7.44
CA VAL A 64 23.56 4.68 -8.68
C VAL A 64 22.05 4.75 -8.81
N ILE A 65 21.33 3.67 -8.49
CA ILE A 65 19.86 3.64 -8.57
C ILE A 65 19.25 4.61 -7.56
N ILE A 66 19.75 4.64 -6.32
CA ILE A 66 19.29 5.60 -5.30
C ILE A 66 19.49 7.03 -5.80
N TYR A 67 20.70 7.34 -6.25
CA TYR A 67 21.02 8.67 -6.75
C TYR A 67 20.14 9.05 -7.95
N ALA A 68 19.96 8.15 -8.91
CA ALA A 68 19.09 8.39 -10.06
C ALA A 68 17.63 8.68 -9.65
N TYR A 69 17.08 7.91 -8.70
CA TYR A 69 15.74 8.17 -8.15
C TYR A 69 15.67 9.53 -7.44
N SER A 70 16.74 9.90 -6.73
CA SER A 70 16.87 11.21 -6.07
C SER A 70 16.85 12.37 -7.07
N GLN A 71 17.34 12.14 -8.29
CA GLN A 71 17.33 13.09 -9.41
C GLN A 71 16.10 12.98 -10.32
N GLY A 72 15.07 12.23 -9.95
CA GLY A 72 13.86 12.11 -10.77
C GLY A 72 13.98 11.14 -11.95
N LYS A 73 15.01 10.30 -12.00
CA LYS A 73 15.29 9.34 -13.08
C LYS A 73 14.95 7.92 -12.63
N TYR A 74 13.76 7.45 -13.01
CA TYR A 74 13.19 6.20 -12.50
C TYR A 74 13.19 5.04 -13.49
N SER A 75 13.25 5.30 -14.80
CA SER A 75 13.28 4.20 -15.78
C SER A 75 14.70 3.67 -15.93
N THR A 76 14.84 2.37 -16.23
CA THR A 76 16.16 1.77 -16.44
C THR A 76 16.94 2.40 -17.60
N ARG A 77 16.23 2.99 -18.59
CA ARG A 77 16.85 3.75 -19.68
C ARG A 77 17.32 5.13 -19.24
N ASP A 78 16.55 5.82 -18.41
CA ASP A 78 16.97 7.11 -17.84
C ASP A 78 18.20 6.91 -16.93
N ILE A 79 18.23 5.83 -16.15
CA ILE A 79 19.38 5.48 -15.31
C ILE A 79 20.59 5.14 -16.18
N GLU A 80 20.43 4.34 -17.23
CA GLU A 80 21.52 4.08 -18.20
C GLU A 80 22.05 5.37 -18.82
N PHE A 81 21.16 6.28 -19.24
CA PHE A 81 21.56 7.58 -19.78
C PHE A 81 22.34 8.39 -18.75
N LEU A 82 21.84 8.47 -17.51
CA LEU A 82 22.50 9.17 -16.41
C LEU A 82 23.90 8.61 -16.13
N CYS A 83 24.09 7.30 -16.22
CA CYS A 83 25.40 6.66 -16.07
C CYS A 83 26.40 7.04 -17.18
N LYS A 84 25.94 7.40 -18.37
CA LYS A 84 26.79 7.83 -19.49
C LYS A 84 27.15 9.32 -19.38
N ASP A 85 26.18 10.12 -18.97
CA ASP A 85 26.23 11.58 -19.01
C ASP A 85 26.83 12.18 -17.72
N SER A 86 26.41 11.70 -16.55
CA SER A 86 26.73 12.33 -15.26
C SER A 86 28.06 11.89 -14.65
N GLN A 87 28.94 12.86 -14.36
CA GLN A 87 30.18 12.64 -13.61
C GLN A 87 29.91 12.04 -12.22
N ARG A 88 28.87 12.53 -11.53
CA ARG A 88 28.42 12.02 -10.22
C ARG A 88 28.07 10.54 -10.25
N THR A 89 27.44 10.08 -11.34
CA THR A 89 27.11 8.66 -11.50
C THR A 89 28.33 7.83 -11.89
N LYS A 90 29.26 8.37 -12.68
CA LYS A 90 30.56 7.73 -12.96
C LYS A 90 31.38 7.54 -11.67
N PHE A 91 31.36 8.54 -10.78
CA PHE A 91 31.94 8.44 -9.45
C PHE A 91 31.35 7.29 -8.64
N LEU A 92 30.01 7.20 -8.54
CA LEU A 92 29.35 6.11 -7.80
C LEU A 92 29.56 4.73 -8.43
N LEU A 93 29.65 4.63 -9.75
CA LEU A 93 29.94 3.37 -10.43
C LEU A 93 31.33 2.84 -10.12
N ASN A 94 32.30 3.76 -9.98
CA ASN A 94 33.72 3.47 -9.75
C ASN A 94 34.24 2.36 -10.69
N SER A 95 33.87 2.45 -11.97
CA SER A 95 34.20 1.45 -12.98
C SER A 95 34.15 2.08 -14.38
N PRO A 96 35.04 1.69 -15.30
CA PRO A 96 34.95 2.09 -16.71
C PRO A 96 33.73 1.48 -17.40
N ASN A 97 33.11 0.46 -16.81
CA ASN A 97 31.97 -0.24 -17.38
C ASN A 97 30.66 0.45 -17.03
N THR A 98 30.06 1.12 -18.00
CA THR A 98 28.70 1.65 -17.87
C THR A 98 27.66 0.53 -17.96
N PRO A 99 26.69 0.43 -17.02
CA PRO A 99 25.62 -0.55 -17.10
C PRO A 99 24.58 -0.17 -18.16
N THR A 100 24.05 -1.19 -18.84
CA THR A 100 22.92 -1.05 -19.77
C THR A 100 21.58 -1.11 -19.02
N TYR A 101 20.48 -0.66 -19.64
CA TYR A 101 19.13 -0.79 -19.09
C TYR A 101 18.79 -2.25 -18.71
N SER A 102 19.29 -3.23 -19.49
CA SER A 102 19.10 -4.66 -19.24
C SER A 102 19.87 -5.15 -18.01
N THR A 103 21.06 -4.61 -17.77
CA THR A 103 21.86 -4.88 -16.57
C THR A 103 21.16 -4.37 -15.32
N ILE A 104 20.66 -3.12 -15.38
CA ILE A 104 19.93 -2.47 -14.29
C ILE A 104 18.62 -3.24 -14.01
N SER A 105 17.88 -3.61 -15.05
CA SER A 105 16.66 -4.40 -14.91
C SER A 105 16.93 -5.76 -14.25
N ARG A 106 18.01 -6.45 -14.63
CA ARG A 106 18.39 -7.74 -14.03
C ARG A 106 18.76 -7.57 -12.55
N PHE A 107 19.46 -6.50 -12.21
CA PHE A 107 19.77 -6.16 -10.82
C PHE A 107 18.48 -6.00 -10.00
N LEU A 108 17.56 -5.14 -10.45
CA LEU A 108 16.29 -4.87 -9.75
C LEU A 108 15.43 -6.13 -9.57
N SER A 109 15.40 -7.02 -10.56
CA SER A 109 14.67 -8.29 -10.47
C SER A 109 15.31 -9.24 -9.45
N LYS A 110 16.65 -9.37 -9.44
CA LYS A 110 17.35 -10.27 -8.50
C LYS A 110 17.35 -9.73 -7.06
N ALA A 111 17.59 -8.43 -6.88
CA ALA A 111 17.66 -7.78 -5.58
C ALA A 111 16.28 -7.58 -4.93
N ASN A 112 15.20 -8.02 -5.56
CA ASN A 112 13.83 -7.63 -5.21
C ASN A 112 13.48 -7.82 -3.72
N ASN A 113 13.94 -8.91 -3.11
CA ASN A 113 13.63 -9.23 -1.72
C ASN A 113 14.58 -8.55 -0.72
N ILE A 114 15.75 -8.07 -1.18
CA ILE A 114 16.79 -7.44 -0.35
C ILE A 114 16.60 -5.93 -0.25
N ILE A 115 15.96 -5.29 -1.24
CA ILE A 115 15.77 -3.83 -1.24
C ILE A 115 15.01 -3.32 0.00
N TYR A 116 14.09 -4.11 0.55
CA TYR A 116 13.38 -3.74 1.78
C TYR A 116 14.31 -3.72 3.01
N GLU A 117 15.20 -4.71 3.12
CA GLU A 117 16.21 -4.76 4.17
C GLU A 117 17.16 -3.56 4.09
N LEU A 118 17.64 -3.23 2.89
CA LEU A 118 18.48 -2.06 2.66
C LEU A 118 17.75 -0.75 2.96
N PHE A 119 16.44 -0.68 2.71
CA PHE A 119 15.61 0.46 3.15
C PHE A 119 15.61 0.60 4.68
N CYS A 120 15.40 -0.48 5.43
CA CYS A 120 15.41 -0.43 6.89
C CYS A 120 16.76 0.04 7.43
N GLN A 121 17.87 -0.52 6.93
CA GLN A 121 19.22 -0.11 7.32
C GLN A 121 19.48 1.38 6.99
N PHE A 122 19.05 1.84 5.81
CA PHE A 122 19.21 3.24 5.41
C PHE A 122 18.44 4.20 6.33
N VAL A 123 17.21 3.84 6.70
CA VAL A 123 16.41 4.61 7.66
C VAL A 123 17.08 4.65 9.03
N GLU A 124 17.51 3.51 9.56
CA GLU A 124 18.18 3.43 10.86
C GLU A 124 19.42 4.33 10.90
N LYS A 125 20.22 4.32 9.82
CA LYS A 125 21.40 5.19 9.69
C LYS A 125 21.02 6.67 9.69
N LEU A 126 19.97 7.06 8.95
CA LEU A 126 19.51 8.46 8.93
C LEU A 126 18.97 8.93 10.28
N LEU A 127 18.25 8.07 11.01
CA LEU A 127 17.75 8.40 12.35
C LEU A 127 18.91 8.61 13.33
N LYS A 128 19.93 7.76 13.30
CA LYS A 128 21.16 7.90 14.10
C LYS A 128 21.93 9.18 13.74
N LEU A 129 22.20 9.41 12.46
CA LEU A 129 22.90 10.61 11.98
C LEU A 129 22.14 11.91 12.27
N SER A 130 20.82 11.82 12.46
CA SER A 130 19.98 12.98 12.72
C SER A 130 19.59 13.15 14.19
N GLU A 131 20.02 12.24 15.07
CA GLU A 131 19.68 12.23 16.52
C GLU A 131 18.16 12.33 16.79
N ILE A 132 17.36 11.58 16.03
CA ILE A 132 15.88 11.66 16.09
C ILE A 132 15.29 10.64 17.05
N THR A 133 14.38 11.09 17.91
CA THR A 133 13.52 10.20 18.72
C THR A 133 12.38 9.62 17.89
N THR A 134 12.02 8.36 18.13
CA THR A 134 10.99 7.63 17.36
C THR A 134 9.61 7.64 18.02
N GLU A 135 9.42 8.40 19.10
CA GLU A 135 8.23 8.33 19.95
C GLU A 135 6.91 8.60 19.21
N THR A 136 6.92 9.49 18.21
CA THR A 136 5.71 9.89 17.49
C THR A 136 5.79 9.56 16.02
N ILE A 137 4.82 8.79 15.54
CA ILE A 137 4.69 8.44 14.13
C ILE A 137 3.44 9.08 13.50
N TYR A 138 3.62 9.59 12.28
CA TYR A 138 2.54 10.11 11.46
C TYR A 138 2.22 9.10 10.35
N ILE A 139 0.98 8.60 10.34
CA ILE A 139 0.50 7.59 9.39
C ILE A 139 -0.55 8.22 8.49
N ASP A 140 -0.41 8.03 7.19
CA ASP A 140 -1.41 8.41 6.20
C ASP A 140 -1.38 7.46 5.00
N GLY A 141 -2.48 7.47 4.24
CA GLY A 141 -2.76 6.61 3.11
C GLY A 141 -2.96 7.38 1.81
N THR A 142 -2.44 6.81 0.72
CA THR A 142 -2.74 7.29 -0.63
C THR A 142 -2.94 6.15 -1.61
N LYS A 143 -3.80 6.38 -2.60
CA LYS A 143 -4.07 5.40 -3.65
C LYS A 143 -3.15 5.67 -4.83
N ILE A 144 -2.43 4.65 -5.27
CA ILE A 144 -1.51 4.72 -6.42
C ILE A 144 -2.00 3.79 -7.52
N GLU A 145 -2.00 4.28 -8.76
CA GLU A 145 -2.42 3.50 -9.93
C GLU A 145 -1.42 2.37 -10.20
N ALA A 146 -1.92 1.15 -10.36
CA ALA A 146 -1.10 -0.02 -10.69
C ALA A 146 -0.67 0.00 -12.16
N TYR A 147 0.39 -0.75 -12.50
CA TYR A 147 0.79 -0.98 -13.89
C TYR A 147 -0.12 -2.01 -14.58
N ALA A 148 -1.41 -1.71 -14.66
CA ALA A 148 -2.44 -2.64 -15.11
C ALA A 148 -3.36 -2.01 -16.18
N ASN A 149 -4.01 -2.87 -16.97
CA ASN A 149 -5.03 -2.44 -17.93
C ASN A 149 -6.29 -1.99 -17.17
N LYS A 150 -6.77 -0.79 -17.49
CA LYS A 150 -7.92 -0.13 -16.85
C LYS A 150 -9.26 -0.82 -17.18
N TYR A 151 -9.33 -1.54 -18.30
CA TYR A 151 -10.56 -2.16 -18.79
C TYR A 151 -10.69 -3.66 -18.46
N SER A 152 -9.69 -4.24 -17.79
CA SER A 152 -9.64 -5.68 -17.52
C SER A 152 -9.97 -6.01 -16.06
N PHE A 153 -11.24 -5.91 -15.68
CA PHE A 153 -11.70 -6.12 -14.30
C PHE A 153 -12.41 -7.46 -14.09
N VAL A 154 -12.32 -7.96 -12.86
CA VAL A 154 -13.12 -9.09 -12.35
C VAL A 154 -13.71 -8.69 -11.00
N TRP A 155 -15.03 -8.84 -10.87
CA TRP A 155 -15.78 -8.53 -9.64
C TRP A 155 -16.25 -9.81 -8.97
N LYS A 156 -16.07 -9.91 -7.65
CA LYS A 156 -16.51 -11.09 -6.88
C LYS A 156 -18.00 -11.34 -7.01
N LYS A 157 -18.82 -10.30 -6.81
CA LYS A 157 -20.30 -10.39 -6.89
C LYS A 157 -20.77 -10.89 -8.26
N SER A 158 -20.24 -10.33 -9.35
CA SER A 158 -20.59 -10.76 -10.70
C SER A 158 -20.11 -12.18 -10.99
N THR A 159 -18.89 -12.53 -10.54
CA THR A 159 -18.33 -13.88 -10.73
C THR A 159 -19.18 -14.93 -10.03
N LEU A 160 -19.60 -14.67 -8.79
CA LEU A 160 -20.52 -15.56 -8.05
C LEU A 160 -21.84 -15.73 -8.81
N LYS A 161 -22.50 -14.63 -9.19
CA LYS A 161 -23.77 -14.67 -9.94
C LYS A 161 -23.67 -15.47 -11.24
N TYR A 162 -22.58 -15.30 -11.98
CA TYR A 162 -22.38 -16.03 -13.25
C TYR A 162 -21.97 -17.48 -13.05
N LYS A 163 -21.30 -17.82 -11.94
CA LYS A 163 -20.96 -19.19 -11.55
C LYS A 163 -22.22 -19.95 -11.13
N GLU A 164 -23.06 -19.37 -10.29
CA GLU A 164 -24.34 -19.95 -9.84
C GLU A 164 -25.26 -20.26 -11.03
N ARG A 165 -25.47 -19.29 -11.92
CA ARG A 165 -26.24 -19.51 -13.17
C ARG A 165 -25.60 -20.57 -14.08
N LEU A 166 -24.27 -20.67 -14.08
CA LEU A 166 -23.59 -21.70 -14.86
C LEU A 166 -23.84 -23.09 -14.26
N GLU A 167 -23.79 -23.21 -12.94
CA GLU A 167 -24.08 -24.47 -12.22
C GLU A 167 -25.51 -24.95 -12.48
N GLU A 168 -26.51 -24.06 -12.47
CA GLU A 168 -27.88 -24.37 -12.88
C GLU A 168 -27.95 -24.92 -14.32
N ASN A 169 -27.26 -24.27 -15.26
CA ASN A 169 -27.21 -24.72 -16.65
C ASN A 169 -26.47 -26.06 -16.81
N ILE A 170 -25.47 -26.34 -15.96
CA ILE A 170 -24.74 -27.60 -15.96
C ILE A 170 -25.66 -28.73 -15.51
N LEU A 171 -26.45 -28.54 -14.46
CA LEU A 171 -27.43 -29.52 -14.00
C LEU A 171 -28.45 -29.84 -15.10
N GLN A 172 -28.98 -28.81 -15.78
CA GLN A 172 -29.87 -29.02 -16.92
C GLN A 172 -29.20 -29.80 -18.07
N LEU A 173 -27.94 -29.50 -18.37
CA LEU A 173 -27.18 -30.23 -19.40
C LEU A 173 -26.96 -31.69 -19.03
N ILE A 174 -26.67 -31.97 -17.76
CA ILE A 174 -26.51 -33.32 -17.21
C ILE A 174 -27.82 -34.10 -17.38
N ASP A 175 -28.96 -33.53 -16.98
CA ASP A 175 -30.28 -34.16 -17.14
C ASP A 175 -30.61 -34.46 -18.60
N GLU A 176 -30.37 -33.50 -19.50
CA GLU A 176 -30.58 -33.66 -20.94
C GLU A 176 -29.68 -34.75 -21.53
N PHE A 177 -28.40 -34.77 -21.12
CA PHE A 177 -27.41 -35.74 -21.57
C PHE A 177 -27.77 -37.15 -21.12
N ASN A 178 -28.07 -37.33 -19.82
CA ASN A 178 -28.41 -38.62 -19.22
C ASN A 178 -29.65 -39.23 -19.89
N LYS A 179 -30.67 -38.41 -20.19
CA LYS A 179 -31.85 -38.84 -20.96
C LYS A 179 -31.51 -39.23 -22.40
N TYR A 180 -30.61 -38.51 -23.05
CA TYR A 180 -30.27 -38.77 -24.46
C TYR A 180 -29.40 -40.01 -24.65
N PHE A 181 -28.41 -40.22 -23.78
CA PHE A 181 -27.46 -41.33 -23.87
C PHE A 181 -27.83 -42.54 -22.99
N ASN A 182 -28.91 -42.44 -22.21
CA ASN A 182 -29.32 -43.44 -21.22
C ASN A 182 -28.17 -43.77 -20.24
N LYS A 183 -27.68 -42.73 -19.58
CA LYS A 183 -26.57 -42.76 -18.60
C LYS A 183 -27.00 -42.11 -17.29
N GLU A 184 -26.22 -42.33 -16.25
CA GLU A 184 -26.38 -41.72 -14.93
C GLU A 184 -25.05 -41.07 -14.50
N LEU A 185 -24.64 -40.04 -15.24
CA LEU A 185 -23.46 -39.24 -14.89
C LEU A 185 -23.88 -38.02 -14.09
N ASP A 186 -23.17 -37.73 -13.00
CA ASP A 186 -23.53 -36.64 -12.08
C ASP A 186 -22.62 -35.41 -12.19
N ASN A 187 -21.58 -35.49 -13.02
CA ASN A 187 -20.63 -34.39 -13.18
C ASN A 187 -20.29 -34.10 -14.65
N ILE A 188 -19.94 -32.84 -14.90
CA ILE A 188 -19.68 -32.35 -16.26
C ILE A 188 -18.39 -32.90 -16.87
N PHE A 189 -17.41 -33.27 -16.04
CA PHE A 189 -16.12 -33.77 -16.52
C PHE A 189 -16.23 -35.21 -17.03
N ASP A 190 -17.09 -36.02 -16.44
CA ASP A 190 -17.41 -37.38 -16.92
C ASP A 190 -18.17 -37.32 -18.24
N ILE A 191 -19.15 -36.41 -18.34
CA ILE A 191 -19.88 -36.15 -19.60
C ILE A 191 -18.90 -35.74 -20.71
N LEU A 192 -17.96 -34.84 -20.39
CA LEU A 192 -16.97 -34.37 -21.34
C LEU A 192 -16.03 -35.51 -21.79
N SER A 193 -15.56 -36.33 -20.85
CA SER A 193 -14.72 -37.50 -21.15
C SER A 193 -15.44 -38.48 -22.07
N PHE A 194 -16.70 -38.81 -21.77
CA PHE A 194 -17.53 -39.68 -22.61
C PHE A 194 -17.72 -39.12 -24.02
N LEU A 195 -18.04 -37.82 -24.15
CA LEU A 195 -18.27 -37.19 -25.45
C LEU A 195 -16.99 -37.10 -26.29
N GLU A 196 -15.82 -37.00 -25.65
CA GLU A 196 -14.53 -36.99 -26.34
C GLU A 196 -14.16 -38.38 -26.89
N GLU A 197 -14.55 -39.47 -26.20
CA GLU A 197 -14.36 -40.84 -26.68
C GLU A 197 -15.19 -41.18 -27.92
N LEU A 198 -16.36 -40.55 -28.09
CA LEU A 198 -17.27 -40.78 -29.23
C LEU A 198 -16.72 -40.31 -30.59
N LYS A 199 -15.57 -39.62 -30.64
CA LYS A 199 -14.93 -39.13 -31.89
C LYS A 199 -15.91 -38.44 -32.86
N ILE A 200 -16.72 -37.54 -32.32
CA ILE A 200 -17.81 -36.87 -33.04
C ILE A 200 -17.28 -36.04 -34.22
N HIS A 201 -17.85 -36.25 -35.42
CA HIS A 201 -17.50 -35.47 -36.62
C HIS A 201 -18.07 -34.04 -36.53
N LYS A 202 -17.18 -33.03 -36.38
CA LYS A 202 -17.56 -31.63 -36.17
C LYS A 202 -17.87 -30.91 -37.49
N VAL A 203 -19.04 -30.29 -37.60
CA VAL A 203 -19.40 -29.42 -38.73
C VAL A 203 -19.50 -27.95 -38.31
N PHE A 204 -18.99 -27.05 -39.15
CA PHE A 204 -18.99 -25.59 -38.96
C PHE A 204 -19.41 -24.86 -40.25
N GLY A 205 -20.04 -23.69 -40.11
CA GLY A 205 -20.40 -22.81 -41.23
C GLY A 205 -21.92 -22.63 -41.45
N ARG A 206 -22.28 -21.64 -42.27
CA ARG A 206 -23.67 -21.28 -42.60
C ARG A 206 -24.30 -22.39 -43.45
N GLY A 207 -25.50 -22.85 -43.08
CA GLY A 207 -26.21 -23.94 -43.78
C GLY A 207 -25.88 -25.36 -43.30
N LYS A 208 -24.93 -25.56 -42.38
CA LYS A 208 -24.64 -26.87 -41.78
C LYS A 208 -25.38 -27.03 -40.44
N ARG A 209 -26.08 -28.15 -40.27
CA ARG A 209 -26.76 -28.50 -39.01
C ARG A 209 -25.84 -29.36 -38.15
N LYS A 210 -25.52 -28.88 -36.93
CA LYS A 210 -24.73 -29.64 -35.96
C LYS A 210 -25.54 -30.82 -35.41
N SER A 211 -24.88 -31.95 -35.19
CA SER A 211 -25.50 -33.09 -34.50
C SER A 211 -25.76 -32.76 -33.02
N LYS A 212 -26.64 -33.51 -32.36
CA LYS A 212 -26.92 -33.30 -30.93
C LYS A 212 -25.67 -33.57 -30.08
N GLU A 213 -24.91 -34.60 -30.43
CA GLU A 213 -23.66 -34.99 -29.79
C GLU A 213 -22.62 -33.87 -29.90
N GLN A 214 -22.48 -33.25 -31.08
CA GLN A 214 -21.60 -32.10 -31.26
C GLN A 214 -22.03 -30.92 -30.37
N LEU A 215 -23.33 -30.66 -30.26
CA LEU A 215 -23.86 -29.60 -29.39
C LEU A 215 -23.61 -29.89 -27.90
N PHE A 216 -23.78 -31.14 -27.46
CA PHE A 216 -23.45 -31.56 -26.10
C PHE A 216 -21.95 -31.36 -25.82
N LEU A 217 -21.08 -31.79 -26.73
CA LEU A 217 -19.63 -31.64 -26.58
C LEU A 217 -19.23 -30.16 -26.48
N GLU A 218 -19.71 -29.32 -27.38
CA GLU A 218 -19.40 -27.88 -27.37
C GLU A 218 -19.93 -27.18 -26.11
N LYS A 219 -21.15 -27.53 -25.65
CA LYS A 219 -21.71 -27.00 -24.40
C LYS A 219 -20.91 -27.46 -23.20
N ALA A 220 -20.61 -28.76 -23.10
CA ALA A 220 -19.86 -29.35 -22.00
C ALA A 220 -18.46 -28.72 -21.89
N GLN A 221 -17.74 -28.60 -23.00
CA GLN A 221 -16.42 -27.94 -23.07
C GLN A 221 -16.51 -26.48 -22.61
N SER A 222 -17.46 -25.71 -23.18
CA SER A 222 -17.68 -24.31 -22.81
C SER A 222 -18.01 -24.14 -21.32
N TYR A 223 -18.85 -25.01 -20.77
CA TYR A 223 -19.25 -24.95 -19.36
C TYR A 223 -18.10 -25.36 -18.44
N ALA A 224 -17.36 -26.43 -18.74
CA ALA A 224 -16.18 -26.85 -17.98
C ALA A 224 -15.09 -25.76 -17.96
N GLU A 225 -14.78 -25.15 -19.11
CA GLU A 225 -13.84 -24.03 -19.21
C GLU A 225 -14.28 -22.83 -18.35
N ARG A 226 -15.57 -22.46 -18.43
CA ARG A 226 -16.12 -21.34 -17.66
C ARG A 226 -16.16 -21.64 -16.17
N LEU A 227 -16.45 -22.88 -15.77
CA LEU A 227 -16.43 -23.32 -14.38
C LEU A 227 -15.02 -23.18 -13.80
N ASN A 228 -14.01 -23.74 -14.48
CA ASN A 228 -12.60 -23.61 -14.10
C ASN A 228 -12.16 -22.14 -14.01
N LYS A 229 -12.58 -21.32 -15.00
CA LYS A 229 -12.30 -19.89 -15.01
C LYS A 229 -12.90 -19.15 -13.80
N TYR A 230 -14.15 -19.39 -13.46
CA TYR A 230 -14.79 -18.72 -12.32
C TYR A 230 -14.22 -19.21 -10.98
N THR A 231 -13.91 -20.50 -10.86
CA THR A 231 -13.25 -21.06 -9.68
C THR A 231 -11.88 -20.42 -9.46
N ASN A 232 -11.03 -20.36 -10.49
CA ASN A 232 -9.73 -19.67 -10.44
C ASN A 232 -9.88 -18.17 -10.09
N TYR A 233 -10.90 -17.50 -10.65
CA TYR A 233 -11.17 -16.10 -10.29
C TYR A 233 -11.53 -15.93 -8.80
N LEU A 234 -12.34 -16.83 -8.23
CA LEU A 234 -12.71 -16.79 -6.81
C LEU A 234 -11.51 -17.09 -5.90
N GLU A 235 -10.64 -18.01 -6.31
CA GLU A 235 -9.39 -18.31 -5.63
C GLU A 235 -8.47 -17.07 -5.60
N ILE A 236 -8.23 -16.45 -6.76
CA ILE A 236 -7.44 -15.21 -6.85
C ILE A 236 -8.06 -14.11 -5.97
N LEU A 237 -9.38 -13.92 -6.04
CA LEU A 237 -10.07 -12.91 -5.24
C LEU A 237 -9.85 -13.15 -3.74
N GLY A 238 -9.99 -14.38 -3.26
CA GLY A 238 -9.96 -14.71 -1.85
C GLY A 238 -10.93 -13.81 -1.06
N LYS A 239 -10.39 -13.01 -0.14
CA LYS A 239 -11.14 -12.03 0.67
C LYS A 239 -11.46 -10.71 -0.04
N ARG A 240 -10.90 -10.47 -1.23
CA ARG A 240 -11.03 -9.20 -1.98
C ARG A 240 -12.33 -9.14 -2.78
N ASN A 241 -12.78 -7.92 -3.08
CA ASN A 241 -14.00 -7.69 -3.88
C ASN A 241 -13.74 -7.64 -5.39
N SER A 242 -12.52 -7.32 -5.80
CA SER A 242 -12.12 -7.21 -7.21
C SER A 242 -10.63 -7.46 -7.40
N PHE A 243 -10.22 -7.76 -8.63
CA PHE A 243 -8.82 -7.75 -9.06
C PHE A 243 -8.70 -7.40 -10.56
N SER A 244 -7.50 -6.97 -10.98
CA SER A 244 -7.19 -6.76 -12.40
C SER A 244 -6.64 -8.02 -13.07
N LYS A 245 -7.10 -8.34 -14.28
CA LYS A 245 -6.61 -9.51 -15.02
C LYS A 245 -5.12 -9.43 -15.36
N THR A 246 -4.58 -8.22 -15.55
CA THR A 246 -3.16 -8.01 -15.91
C THR A 246 -2.25 -7.87 -14.69
N ASP A 247 -2.78 -7.41 -13.56
CA ASP A 247 -2.09 -7.39 -12.27
C ASP A 247 -3.04 -7.95 -11.21
N LYS A 248 -2.92 -9.25 -10.97
CA LYS A 248 -3.86 -10.02 -10.13
C LYS A 248 -3.87 -9.57 -8.67
N GLU A 249 -2.84 -8.83 -8.22
CA GLU A 249 -2.73 -8.36 -6.83
C GLU A 249 -3.31 -6.96 -6.65
N ALA A 250 -3.44 -6.17 -7.73
CA ALA A 250 -4.09 -4.86 -7.70
C ALA A 250 -5.62 -4.99 -7.59
N THR A 251 -6.25 -4.06 -6.85
CA THR A 251 -7.72 -3.99 -6.71
C THR A 251 -8.26 -2.71 -7.31
N PHE A 252 -9.55 -2.71 -7.68
CA PHE A 252 -10.18 -1.52 -8.23
C PHE A 252 -10.52 -0.54 -7.10
N MET A 253 -9.96 0.66 -7.19
CA MET A 253 -10.12 1.72 -6.20
C MET A 253 -10.47 3.04 -6.90
N ARG A 254 -11.20 3.91 -6.21
CA ARG A 254 -11.41 5.29 -6.65
C ARG A 254 -10.15 6.09 -6.37
N MET A 255 -9.49 6.59 -7.41
CA MET A 255 -8.26 7.38 -7.24
C MET A 255 -8.57 8.76 -6.65
N LYS A 256 -7.62 9.33 -5.89
CA LYS A 256 -7.74 10.71 -5.38
C LYS A 256 -7.76 11.73 -6.53
N GLU A 257 -6.99 11.47 -7.59
CA GLU A 257 -6.97 12.27 -8.81
C GLU A 257 -8.01 11.77 -9.81
N ASP A 258 -9.16 12.43 -9.81
CA ASP A 258 -10.27 12.20 -10.72
C ASP A 258 -10.61 13.52 -11.44
N TYR A 259 -9.75 13.93 -12.38
CA TYR A 259 -9.88 15.19 -13.12
C TYR A 259 -11.23 15.33 -13.82
N MET A 260 -11.80 14.20 -14.28
CA MET A 260 -13.09 14.15 -14.95
C MET A 260 -14.28 14.06 -13.97
N ARG A 261 -14.01 13.90 -12.66
CA ARG A 261 -14.98 13.71 -11.58
C ARG A 261 -16.03 12.61 -11.86
N ASN A 262 -15.70 11.67 -12.73
CA ASN A 262 -16.65 10.65 -13.19
C ASN A 262 -16.67 9.43 -12.25
N GLY A 263 -15.87 9.45 -11.17
CA GLY A 263 -15.82 8.40 -10.16
C GLY A 263 -15.21 7.10 -10.68
N GLN A 264 -14.51 7.12 -11.83
CA GLN A 264 -14.01 5.91 -12.46
C GLN A 264 -13.00 5.19 -11.55
N LEU A 265 -13.28 3.91 -11.30
CA LEU A 265 -12.38 3.04 -10.58
C LEU A 265 -11.21 2.65 -11.47
N LYS A 266 -10.00 2.67 -10.91
CA LYS A 266 -8.79 2.21 -11.57
C LYS A 266 -8.14 1.10 -10.74
N PRO A 267 -7.42 0.15 -11.37
CA PRO A 267 -6.61 -0.80 -10.61
C PRO A 267 -5.51 -0.04 -9.88
N GLY A 268 -5.32 -0.36 -8.61
CA GLY A 268 -4.31 0.28 -7.80
C GLY A 268 -4.08 -0.40 -6.46
N TYR A 269 -3.22 0.24 -5.68
CA TYR A 269 -2.86 -0.15 -4.33
C TYR A 269 -3.12 1.01 -3.39
N ASN A 270 -3.53 0.69 -2.16
CA ASN A 270 -3.52 1.65 -1.07
C ASN A 270 -2.14 1.63 -0.42
N LEU A 271 -1.29 2.61 -0.75
CA LEU A 271 0.02 2.82 -0.14
C LEU A 271 -0.15 3.54 1.19
N GLN A 272 0.37 2.94 2.24
CA GLN A 272 0.50 3.51 3.58
C GLN A 272 1.97 3.85 3.81
N ILE A 273 2.24 5.01 4.41
CA ILE A 273 3.57 5.38 4.88
C ILE A 273 3.50 5.80 6.35
N GLY A 274 4.58 5.53 7.07
CA GLY A 274 4.82 5.98 8.42
C GLY A 274 5.99 6.94 8.38
N VAL A 275 5.80 8.15 8.90
CA VAL A 275 6.77 9.23 8.85
C VAL A 275 7.14 9.64 10.27
N ILE A 276 8.44 9.78 10.52
CA ILE A 276 9.00 10.31 11.77
C ILE A 276 10.02 11.38 11.38
N SER A 277 9.84 12.60 11.90
CA SER A 277 10.72 13.74 11.60
C SER A 277 10.96 13.87 10.08
N GLU A 278 9.87 13.79 9.31
CA GLU A 278 9.87 13.96 7.84
C GLU A 278 10.60 12.86 7.05
N TYR A 279 11.15 11.83 7.71
CA TYR A 279 11.67 10.62 7.08
C TYR A 279 10.58 9.55 7.03
N ILE A 280 10.47 8.88 5.89
CA ILE A 280 9.65 7.69 5.75
C ILE A 280 10.38 6.54 6.43
N VAL A 281 9.85 6.08 7.56
CA VAL A 281 10.46 4.98 8.34
C VAL A 281 9.85 3.63 8.02
N SER A 282 8.61 3.63 7.53
CA SER A 282 7.93 2.41 7.09
C SER A 282 6.96 2.71 5.95
N TYR A 283 6.65 1.69 5.16
CA TYR A 283 5.68 1.76 4.08
C TYR A 283 5.04 0.39 3.85
N ASP A 284 3.79 0.30 3.43
CA ASP A 284 3.20 -0.95 2.93
C ASP A 284 2.06 -0.71 1.94
N ILE A 285 1.69 -1.73 1.17
CA ILE A 285 0.60 -1.69 0.21
C ILE A 285 -0.53 -2.64 0.61
N PHE A 286 -1.75 -2.12 0.55
CA PHE A 286 -2.96 -2.84 0.90
C PHE A 286 -3.92 -2.91 -0.28
N HIS A 287 -4.72 -3.97 -0.29
CA HIS A 287 -5.78 -4.19 -1.28
C HIS A 287 -7.10 -3.50 -0.89
N ASN A 288 -7.21 -3.02 0.36
CA ASN A 288 -8.40 -2.36 0.89
C ASN A 288 -8.44 -0.90 0.44
N PRO A 289 -9.56 -0.44 -0.18
CA PRO A 289 -9.68 0.95 -0.61
C PRO A 289 -9.79 1.95 0.56
N SER A 290 -10.22 1.51 1.74
CA SER A 290 -10.31 2.32 2.96
C SER A 290 -9.11 2.09 3.85
N ASP A 291 -8.68 3.13 4.55
CA ASP A 291 -7.50 3.13 5.42
C ASP A 291 -7.77 2.44 6.78
N THR A 292 -9.03 2.35 7.18
CA THR A 292 -9.49 1.76 8.45
C THR A 292 -8.88 0.38 8.74
N LYS A 293 -8.80 -0.50 7.74
CA LYS A 293 -8.31 -1.89 7.90
C LYS A 293 -6.78 -2.02 7.76
N THR A 294 -6.09 -0.91 7.55
CA THR A 294 -4.65 -0.91 7.26
C THR A 294 -3.81 -0.56 8.48
N LEU A 295 -4.36 0.13 9.49
CA LEU A 295 -3.59 0.60 10.65
C LEU A 295 -2.93 -0.55 11.42
N ILE A 296 -3.72 -1.53 11.87
CA ILE A 296 -3.23 -2.66 12.67
C ILE A 296 -2.11 -3.43 11.96
N PRO A 297 -2.31 -3.96 10.73
CA PRO A 297 -1.22 -4.68 10.06
C PRO A 297 -0.02 -3.80 9.75
N PHE A 298 -0.20 -2.47 9.59
CA PHE A 298 0.89 -1.55 9.38
C PHE A 298 1.70 -1.28 10.66
N LEU A 299 1.04 -1.14 11.81
CA LEU A 299 1.70 -1.02 13.12
C LEU A 299 2.44 -2.31 13.50
N GLU A 300 1.88 -3.48 13.22
CA GLU A 300 2.60 -4.77 13.39
C GLU A 300 3.87 -4.83 12.54
N LYS A 301 3.83 -4.29 11.32
CA LYS A 301 5.03 -4.16 10.49
C LYS A 301 6.05 -3.19 11.09
N ILE A 302 5.61 -2.06 11.62
CA ILE A 302 6.51 -1.08 12.25
C ILE A 302 7.18 -1.68 13.49
N LYS A 303 6.42 -2.41 14.32
CA LYS A 303 6.97 -3.15 15.46
C LYS A 303 8.05 -4.14 15.05
N SER A 304 7.84 -4.89 13.96
CA SER A 304 8.85 -5.86 13.48
C SER A 304 10.11 -5.22 12.90
N GLN A 305 10.12 -3.89 12.68
CA GLN A 305 11.30 -3.12 12.32
C GLN A 305 12.06 -2.59 13.55
N ASN A 306 11.67 -2.98 14.78
CA ASN A 306 12.23 -2.49 16.05
C ASN A 306 12.16 -0.96 16.21
N ILE A 307 11.13 -0.33 15.64
CA ILE A 307 10.87 1.11 15.82
C ILE A 307 9.93 1.28 17.01
N GLU A 308 10.45 1.82 18.10
CA GLU A 308 9.66 2.09 19.30
C GLU A 308 8.84 3.37 19.11
N VAL A 309 7.51 3.21 19.10
CA VAL A 309 6.54 4.28 18.93
C VAL A 309 5.61 4.30 20.14
N LYS A 310 5.22 5.49 20.59
CA LYS A 310 4.22 5.72 21.64
C LYS A 310 2.99 6.43 21.11
N ASN A 311 3.18 7.51 20.35
CA ASN A 311 2.10 8.35 19.85
C ASN A 311 1.79 8.01 18.38
N VAL A 312 0.57 7.58 18.10
CA VAL A 312 0.10 7.25 16.75
C VAL A 312 -0.82 8.34 16.24
N VAL A 313 -0.34 9.13 15.27
CA VAL A 313 -1.07 10.26 14.70
C VAL A 313 -1.57 9.87 13.31
N ALA A 314 -2.90 9.86 13.12
CA ALA A 314 -3.50 9.46 11.86
C ALA A 314 -4.74 10.30 11.51
N ASP A 315 -5.16 10.25 10.25
CA ASP A 315 -6.35 10.95 9.78
C ASP A 315 -7.65 10.25 10.22
N ALA A 316 -8.79 10.81 9.85
CA ALA A 316 -10.08 10.25 10.23
C ALA A 316 -10.47 8.96 9.50
N GLY A 317 -9.79 8.61 8.40
CA GLY A 317 -10.00 7.35 7.70
C GLY A 317 -9.65 6.12 8.54
N TYR A 318 -8.83 6.30 9.57
CA TYR A 318 -8.42 5.24 10.50
C TYR A 318 -9.35 5.08 11.71
N GLU A 319 -10.37 5.93 11.90
CA GLU A 319 -11.28 5.82 13.03
C GLU A 319 -12.10 4.52 12.98
N SER A 320 -11.90 3.64 13.96
CA SER A 320 -12.73 2.45 14.18
C SER A 320 -12.51 1.88 15.57
N LEU A 321 -13.50 1.12 16.07
CA LEU A 321 -13.41 0.43 17.35
C LEU A 321 -12.19 -0.51 17.40
N SER A 322 -11.99 -1.32 16.37
CA SER A 322 -10.87 -2.27 16.32
C SER A 322 -9.51 -1.58 16.39
N ASN A 323 -9.36 -0.41 15.75
CA ASN A 323 -8.12 0.35 15.79
C ASN A 323 -7.89 0.94 17.17
N TYR A 324 -8.91 1.53 17.79
CA TYR A 324 -8.78 2.07 19.14
C TYR A 324 -8.49 1.00 20.19
N GLU A 325 -9.18 -0.14 20.14
CA GLU A 325 -8.92 -1.28 21.04
C GLU A 325 -7.49 -1.77 20.89
N TYR A 326 -7.02 -1.94 19.65
CA TYR A 326 -5.66 -2.34 19.37
C TYR A 326 -4.63 -1.34 19.93
N LEU A 327 -4.84 -0.04 19.71
CA LEU A 327 -3.95 1.00 20.24
C LEU A 327 -3.88 0.95 21.77
N LYS A 328 -5.03 0.84 22.44
CA LYS A 328 -5.12 0.77 23.90
C LYS A 328 -4.45 -0.47 24.48
N ILE A 329 -4.73 -1.66 23.92
CA ILE A 329 -4.13 -2.94 24.37
C ILE A 329 -2.60 -2.91 24.23
N ASN A 330 -2.08 -2.22 23.22
CA ASN A 330 -0.65 -2.13 22.95
C ASN A 330 0.01 -0.87 23.53
N ASN A 331 -0.66 -0.17 24.46
CA ASN A 331 -0.15 1.03 25.15
C ASN A 331 0.26 2.18 24.22
N TYR A 332 -0.36 2.29 23.05
CA TYR A 332 -0.23 3.45 22.18
C TYR A 332 -1.17 4.57 22.61
N VAL A 333 -0.70 5.81 22.50
CA VAL A 333 -1.54 6.99 22.65
C VAL A 333 -2.15 7.35 21.28
N SER A 334 -3.47 7.30 21.21
CA SER A 334 -4.22 7.60 19.99
C SER A 334 -4.35 9.10 19.75
N TYR A 335 -3.89 9.55 18.60
CA TYR A 335 -4.16 10.87 18.01
C TYR A 335 -4.85 10.72 16.64
N ILE A 336 -5.86 9.85 16.57
CA ILE A 336 -6.72 9.67 15.38
C ILE A 336 -7.83 10.72 15.39
N LYS A 337 -7.88 11.55 14.34
CA LYS A 337 -8.90 12.61 14.21
C LYS A 337 -10.29 11.99 14.06
N PRO A 338 -11.30 12.33 14.88
CA PRO A 338 -12.66 11.84 14.66
C PRO A 338 -13.24 12.27 13.31
N ILE A 339 -14.03 11.41 12.65
CA ILE A 339 -14.62 11.64 11.32
C ILE A 339 -15.43 12.93 11.25
N TYR A 340 -16.19 13.22 12.30
CA TYR A 340 -17.02 14.42 12.37
C TYR A 340 -16.35 15.59 13.11
N TYR A 341 -15.04 15.55 13.37
CA TYR A 341 -14.35 16.55 14.18
C TYR A 341 -14.61 18.00 13.75
N GLU A 342 -14.42 18.35 12.47
CA GLU A 342 -14.69 19.72 12.00
C GLU A 342 -16.18 20.06 12.04
N LYS A 343 -17.05 19.12 11.68
CA LYS A 343 -18.51 19.32 11.72
C LYS A 343 -19.01 19.53 13.15
N SER A 344 -18.39 18.87 14.13
CA SER A 344 -18.74 18.93 15.55
C SER A 344 -18.59 20.33 16.17
N LYS A 345 -17.78 21.20 15.55
CA LYS A 345 -17.61 22.58 15.97
C LYS A 345 -18.80 23.47 15.62
N THR A 346 -19.60 23.10 14.62
CA THR A 346 -20.71 23.93 14.14
C THR A 346 -21.89 23.94 15.10
N ARG A 347 -22.59 25.09 15.21
CA ARG A 347 -23.77 25.24 16.09
C ARG A 347 -24.88 24.24 15.74
N LYS A 348 -25.11 24.00 14.45
CA LYS A 348 -26.09 23.02 13.95
C LYS A 348 -25.80 21.61 14.47
N TYR A 349 -24.54 21.18 14.43
CA TYR A 349 -24.15 19.86 14.91
C TYR A 349 -24.35 19.73 16.41
N LYS A 350 -23.96 20.75 17.19
CA LYS A 350 -24.08 20.74 18.66
C LYS A 350 -25.54 20.74 19.15
N LYS A 351 -26.45 21.37 18.40
CA LYS A 351 -27.88 21.46 18.73
C LYS A 351 -28.72 20.27 18.25
N ASP A 352 -28.19 19.42 17.38
CA ASP A 352 -28.92 18.27 16.83
C ASP A 352 -29.05 17.18 17.90
N LEU A 353 -30.23 17.11 18.53
CA LEU A 353 -30.53 16.19 19.63
C LEU A 353 -30.49 14.72 19.20
N ASN A 354 -30.69 14.43 17.92
CA ASN A 354 -30.74 13.06 17.39
C ASN A 354 -29.38 12.53 16.93
N ARG A 355 -28.30 13.32 17.07
CA ARG A 355 -26.93 12.87 16.79
C ARG A 355 -26.47 11.91 17.86
N VAL A 356 -26.01 10.74 17.45
CA VAL A 356 -25.45 9.72 18.33
C VAL A 356 -24.28 10.26 19.18
N GLU A 357 -23.48 11.19 18.64
CA GLU A 357 -22.39 11.86 19.35
C GLU A 357 -22.86 12.81 20.47
N ASN A 358 -24.12 13.22 20.46
CA ASN A 358 -24.73 14.11 21.44
C ASN A 358 -25.59 13.35 22.47
N LEU A 359 -25.75 12.04 22.35
CA LEU A 359 -26.51 11.22 23.28
C LEU A 359 -25.67 10.90 24.52
N GLU A 360 -26.35 10.70 25.64
CA GLU A 360 -25.76 10.38 26.94
C GLU A 360 -26.12 8.94 27.30
N TYR A 361 -25.11 8.11 27.53
CA TYR A 361 -25.30 6.69 27.81
C TYR A 361 -24.98 6.41 29.27
N ASN A 362 -25.93 5.81 29.99
CA ASN A 362 -25.72 5.25 31.31
C ASN A 362 -25.33 3.78 31.18
N GLU A 363 -24.08 3.46 31.55
CA GLU A 363 -23.51 2.10 31.45
C GLU A 363 -24.14 1.13 32.45
N GLU A 364 -24.48 1.58 33.67
CA GLU A 364 -25.02 0.73 34.73
C GLU A 364 -26.42 0.23 34.39
N GLU A 365 -27.26 1.12 33.86
CA GLU A 365 -28.65 0.83 33.54
C GLU A 365 -28.85 0.41 32.08
N ASN A 366 -27.81 0.48 31.23
CA ASN A 366 -27.89 0.30 29.77
C ASN A 366 -28.94 1.20 29.09
N ARG A 367 -29.07 2.44 29.57
CA ARG A 367 -30.04 3.42 29.08
C ARG A 367 -29.36 4.51 28.26
N LEU A 368 -30.03 4.98 27.21
CA LEU A 368 -29.51 5.99 26.31
C LEU A 368 -30.48 7.16 26.25
N PHE A 369 -29.97 8.36 26.54
CA PHE A 369 -30.76 9.58 26.66
C PHE A 369 -30.31 10.62 25.64
N ARG A 370 -31.27 11.45 25.23
CA ARG A 370 -30.97 12.75 24.61
C ARG A 370 -30.69 13.79 25.68
N LYS A 371 -30.08 14.90 25.27
CA LYS A 371 -29.76 16.03 26.16
C LYS A 371 -30.97 16.74 26.76
N ASP A 372 -32.15 16.58 26.17
CA ASP A 372 -33.41 17.10 26.69
C ASP A 372 -34.11 16.12 27.66
N GLY A 373 -33.45 15.00 27.99
CA GLY A 373 -33.95 14.00 28.92
C GLY A 373 -34.79 12.89 28.29
N LEU A 374 -35.08 12.94 26.98
CA LEU A 374 -35.81 11.87 26.30
C LEU A 374 -34.98 10.58 26.30
N GLU A 375 -35.51 9.54 26.93
CA GLU A 375 -34.95 8.19 26.87
C GLU A 375 -35.26 7.51 25.53
N LEU A 376 -34.27 6.81 24.99
CA LEU A 376 -34.43 5.95 23.83
C LEU A 376 -34.73 4.52 24.29
N GLU A 377 -35.71 3.89 23.64
CA GLU A 377 -36.15 2.53 23.95
C GLU A 377 -35.11 1.51 23.50
N PHE A 378 -34.69 0.63 24.40
CA PHE A 378 -33.83 -0.50 24.05
C PHE A 378 -34.54 -1.44 23.07
N LEU A 379 -33.82 -1.92 22.05
CA LEU A 379 -34.32 -2.94 21.13
C LEU A 379 -33.62 -4.28 21.32
N TYR A 380 -32.32 -4.33 21.00
CA TYR A 380 -31.53 -5.55 21.06
C TYR A 380 -30.03 -5.28 20.90
N TYR A 381 -29.22 -6.26 21.29
CA TYR A 381 -27.80 -6.29 21.02
C TYR A 381 -27.50 -6.74 19.59
N GLY A 382 -26.52 -6.10 18.96
CA GLY A 382 -25.93 -6.55 17.72
C GLY A 382 -25.22 -7.90 17.86
N LYS A 383 -24.92 -8.54 16.72
CA LYS A 383 -24.20 -9.83 16.69
C LYS A 383 -22.82 -9.78 17.37
N ASP A 384 -22.21 -8.60 17.39
CA ASP A 384 -20.92 -8.35 18.04
C ASP A 384 -21.02 -8.21 19.56
N LYS A 385 -22.23 -8.19 20.14
CA LYS A 385 -22.57 -7.90 21.54
C LYS A 385 -22.06 -6.55 22.08
N LYS A 386 -21.24 -5.82 21.33
CA LYS A 386 -20.73 -4.48 21.66
C LYS A 386 -21.61 -3.34 21.13
N THR A 387 -22.33 -3.59 20.03
CA THR A 387 -23.26 -2.61 19.47
C THR A 387 -24.64 -2.82 20.08
N ILE A 388 -25.27 -1.74 20.55
CA ILE A 388 -26.64 -1.74 21.05
C ILE A 388 -27.52 -0.95 20.08
N TYR A 389 -28.72 -1.46 19.85
CA TYR A 389 -29.71 -0.76 19.05
C TYR A 389 -30.83 -0.24 19.94
N PHE A 390 -31.16 1.03 19.73
CA PHE A 390 -32.25 1.71 20.39
C PHE A 390 -33.26 2.23 19.36
N ARG A 391 -34.49 2.52 19.78
CA ARG A 391 -35.49 3.26 19.02
C ARG A 391 -35.67 4.63 19.66
N ASN A 392 -35.65 5.66 18.84
CA ASN A 392 -36.08 6.98 19.28
C ASN A 392 -37.61 7.04 19.17
N PRO A 393 -38.35 7.20 20.29
CA PRO A 393 -39.81 7.10 20.28
C PRO A 393 -40.48 8.24 19.50
N GLU A 394 -39.89 9.44 19.48
CA GLU A 394 -40.45 10.60 18.75
C GLU A 394 -40.30 10.48 17.22
N THR A 395 -39.16 9.98 16.76
CA THR A 395 -38.84 9.94 15.32
C THR A 395 -39.03 8.56 14.70
N GLU A 396 -39.29 7.56 15.54
CA GLU A 396 -39.32 6.12 15.23
C GLU A 396 -38.04 5.57 14.60
N LYS A 397 -36.96 6.36 14.59
CA LYS A 397 -35.71 5.97 13.97
C LYS A 397 -34.93 5.04 14.87
N LYS A 398 -34.37 4.01 14.25
CA LYS A 398 -33.42 3.11 14.88
C LYS A 398 -32.05 3.79 15.03
N VAL A 399 -31.55 3.83 16.26
CA VAL A 399 -30.25 4.38 16.62
C VAL A 399 -29.28 3.25 16.92
N ARG A 400 -28.11 3.30 16.28
CA ARG A 400 -27.00 2.38 16.56
C ARG A 400 -26.03 3.07 17.52
N TYR A 401 -25.83 2.49 18.69
CA TYR A 401 -24.90 2.97 19.71
C TYR A 401 -23.82 1.94 20.00
N ASN A 402 -22.60 2.37 20.25
CA ASN A 402 -21.50 1.50 20.68
C ASN A 402 -20.69 2.27 21.73
N TYR A 403 -20.86 1.87 23.00
CA TYR A 403 -20.32 2.59 24.13
C TYR A 403 -18.78 2.65 24.11
N GLU A 404 -18.13 1.49 23.96
CA GLU A 404 -16.67 1.37 23.88
C GLU A 404 -16.08 2.26 22.78
N PHE A 405 -16.69 2.26 21.59
CA PHE A 405 -16.24 3.12 20.50
C PHE A 405 -16.32 4.60 20.87
N ARG A 406 -17.40 5.03 21.53
CA ARG A 406 -17.58 6.43 21.93
C ARG A 406 -16.61 6.85 23.02
N LYS A 407 -16.38 5.98 24.02
CA LYS A 407 -15.39 6.18 25.07
C LYS A 407 -13.99 6.37 24.49
N LEU A 408 -13.54 5.44 23.64
CA LEU A 408 -12.21 5.49 23.04
C LEU A 408 -12.05 6.62 22.01
N SER A 409 -13.09 6.91 21.21
CA SER A 409 -13.10 8.05 20.29
C SER A 409 -13.02 9.38 21.05
N LYS A 410 -13.67 9.48 22.23
CA LYS A 410 -13.56 10.64 23.13
C LYS A 410 -12.14 10.77 23.69
N GLU A 411 -11.54 9.70 24.21
CA GLU A 411 -10.14 9.70 24.67
C GLU A 411 -9.18 10.22 23.56
N SER A 412 -9.32 9.72 22.33
CA SER A 412 -8.53 10.18 21.17
C SER A 412 -8.81 11.64 20.80
N LYS A 413 -10.06 12.09 20.92
CA LYS A 413 -10.44 13.48 20.68
C LYS A 413 -9.81 14.43 21.70
N ASP A 414 -9.87 14.08 22.99
CA ASP A 414 -9.32 14.88 24.07
C ASP A 414 -7.79 15.01 23.92
N ASN A 415 -7.11 13.91 23.55
CA ASN A 415 -5.69 13.93 23.19
C ASN A 415 -5.39 14.93 22.07
N ILE A 416 -6.22 14.96 21.02
CA ILE A 416 -6.06 15.83 19.85
C ILE A 416 -6.37 17.31 20.15
N GLU A 417 -7.22 17.58 21.13
CA GLU A 417 -7.61 18.93 21.56
C GLU A 417 -6.63 19.53 22.59
N SER A 418 -5.77 18.72 23.20
CA SER A 418 -4.65 19.20 24.02
C SER A 418 -3.67 20.07 23.22
N GLU A 419 -2.88 20.92 23.90
CA GLU A 419 -1.85 21.76 23.25
C GLU A 419 -0.83 20.92 22.47
N PHE A 420 -0.36 19.83 23.06
CA PHE A 420 0.51 18.88 22.38
C PHE A 420 -0.19 18.22 21.17
N GLY A 421 -1.45 17.79 21.31
CA GLY A 421 -2.22 17.22 20.21
C GLY A 421 -2.47 18.18 19.06
N LYS A 422 -2.68 19.48 19.34
CA LYS A 422 -2.76 20.53 18.32
C LYS A 422 -1.45 20.64 17.54
N GLN A 423 -0.31 20.62 18.23
CA GLN A 423 1.01 20.61 17.58
C GLN A 423 1.22 19.35 16.73
N LEU A 424 0.85 18.17 17.24
CA LEU A 424 0.93 16.92 16.48
C LEU A 424 0.06 16.94 15.22
N ARG A 425 -1.17 17.49 15.29
CA ARG A 425 -2.02 17.64 14.11
C ARG A 425 -1.43 18.55 13.04
N MET A 426 -0.84 19.68 13.44
CA MET A 426 -0.13 20.56 12.50
C MET A 426 1.06 19.81 11.87
N ASN A 427 1.84 19.12 12.69
CA ASN A 427 2.97 18.33 12.22
C ASN A 427 2.54 17.17 11.30
N ARG A 428 1.37 16.54 11.48
CA ARG A 428 0.86 15.53 10.54
C ARG A 428 0.75 16.09 9.12
N SER A 429 0.26 17.32 8.98
CA SER A 429 0.15 17.98 7.67
C SER A 429 1.53 18.32 7.09
N ILE A 430 2.45 18.82 7.91
CA ILE A 430 3.82 19.15 7.46
C ILE A 430 4.61 17.88 7.09
N GLN A 431 4.50 16.84 7.92
CA GLN A 431 5.29 15.62 7.81
C GLN A 431 4.68 14.67 6.79
N VAL A 432 3.62 13.92 7.14
CA VAL A 432 3.15 12.82 6.29
C VAL A 432 2.40 13.31 5.03
N GLU A 433 1.56 14.34 5.14
CA GLU A 433 0.89 14.90 3.95
C GLU A 433 1.90 15.60 3.03
N GLY A 434 2.83 16.38 3.59
CA GLY A 434 3.94 16.99 2.85
C GLY A 434 4.83 15.95 2.17
N THR A 435 5.12 14.84 2.85
CA THR A 435 5.87 13.71 2.27
C THR A 435 5.14 13.12 1.07
N PHE A 436 3.83 12.87 1.18
CA PHE A 436 3.05 12.42 0.04
C PHE A 436 3.03 13.44 -1.08
N ALA A 437 2.92 14.74 -0.79
CA ALA A 437 2.97 15.79 -1.80
C ALA A 437 4.28 15.74 -2.61
N VAL A 438 5.44 15.58 -1.94
CA VAL A 438 6.74 15.45 -2.63
C VAL A 438 6.83 14.15 -3.43
N ILE A 439 6.51 12.99 -2.84
CA ILE A 439 6.55 11.69 -3.55
C ILE A 439 5.66 11.75 -4.80
N LYS A 440 4.50 12.39 -4.65
CA LYS A 440 3.53 12.49 -5.71
C LYS A 440 3.96 13.54 -6.73
N GLU A 441 3.93 14.82 -6.41
CA GLU A 441 4.10 15.91 -7.36
C GLU A 441 5.55 16.02 -7.85
N ASP A 442 6.50 16.08 -6.92
CA ASP A 442 7.91 16.34 -7.26
C ASP A 442 8.59 15.09 -7.84
N MET A 443 8.41 13.94 -7.17
CA MET A 443 8.96 12.65 -7.60
C MET A 443 8.06 11.92 -8.62
N LYS A 444 6.91 12.50 -8.99
CA LYS A 444 6.02 12.01 -10.06
C LYS A 444 5.55 10.56 -9.88
N LEU A 445 5.45 10.04 -8.65
CA LEU A 445 4.89 8.71 -8.38
C LEU A 445 3.35 8.76 -8.45
N ARG A 446 2.83 8.82 -9.68
CA ARG A 446 1.38 8.75 -9.98
C ARG A 446 0.93 7.33 -10.29
N LYS A 447 1.80 6.58 -10.96
CA LYS A 447 1.54 5.25 -11.49
C LYS A 447 2.80 4.41 -11.37
N LEU A 448 2.63 3.18 -10.91
CA LEU A 448 3.71 2.20 -10.81
C LEU A 448 4.15 1.73 -12.20
N LYS A 449 5.40 1.33 -12.33
CA LYS A 449 5.97 0.82 -13.61
C LYS A 449 6.16 -0.69 -13.61
N VAL A 450 5.81 -1.34 -12.50
CA VAL A 450 5.98 -2.78 -12.29
C VAL A 450 4.67 -3.42 -11.84
N ARG A 451 4.60 -4.76 -11.96
CA ARG A 451 3.43 -5.56 -11.59
C ARG A 451 3.77 -6.53 -10.47
N GLY A 452 2.75 -6.87 -9.69
CA GLY A 452 2.88 -7.79 -8.58
C GLY A 452 3.43 -7.12 -7.33
N LYS A 453 2.90 -7.53 -6.19
CA LYS A 453 3.09 -6.99 -4.85
C LYS A 453 4.57 -6.86 -4.50
N ASN A 454 5.38 -7.89 -4.78
CA ASN A 454 6.79 -7.88 -4.43
C ASN A 454 7.58 -6.84 -5.25
N SER A 455 7.35 -6.75 -6.56
CA SER A 455 7.97 -5.74 -7.41
C SER A 455 7.51 -4.33 -7.05
N VAL A 456 6.22 -4.16 -6.75
CA VAL A 456 5.64 -2.87 -6.34
C VAL A 456 6.24 -2.41 -5.02
N LYS A 457 6.36 -3.30 -4.03
CA LYS A 457 7.03 -2.99 -2.75
C LYS A 457 8.49 -2.59 -2.96
N ARG A 458 9.22 -3.25 -3.87
CA ARG A 458 10.60 -2.87 -4.23
C ARG A 458 10.64 -1.48 -4.85
N GLU A 459 9.79 -1.20 -5.83
CA GLU A 459 9.74 0.12 -6.49
C GLU A 459 9.46 1.22 -5.47
N ILE A 460 8.49 1.03 -4.57
CA ILE A 460 8.16 1.99 -3.50
C ILE A 460 9.32 2.18 -2.53
N ALA A 461 10.03 1.12 -2.12
CA ALA A 461 11.22 1.27 -1.28
C ALA A 461 12.27 2.20 -1.91
N LEU A 462 12.54 2.07 -3.21
CA LEU A 462 13.51 2.93 -3.90
C LEU A 462 13.06 4.40 -3.89
N PHE A 463 11.76 4.66 -4.05
CA PHE A 463 11.19 6.01 -3.86
C PHE A 463 11.39 6.51 -2.43
N CYS A 464 11.14 5.67 -1.43
CA CYS A 464 11.30 6.04 -0.02
C CYS A 464 12.76 6.34 0.34
N ILE A 465 13.72 5.51 -0.11
CA ILE A 465 15.17 5.74 0.11
C ILE A 465 15.59 7.06 -0.53
N ALA A 466 15.24 7.29 -1.80
CA ALA A 466 15.60 8.51 -2.52
C ALA A 466 14.94 9.76 -1.93
N TYR A 467 13.68 9.67 -1.50
CA TYR A 467 13.00 10.74 -0.78
C TYR A 467 13.74 11.07 0.53
N ASN A 468 14.05 10.06 1.34
CA ASN A 468 14.75 10.25 2.61
C ASN A 468 16.14 10.85 2.40
N PHE A 469 16.87 10.41 1.38
CA PHE A 469 18.17 10.98 1.01
C PHE A 469 18.07 12.47 0.65
N ASN A 470 17.13 12.83 -0.24
CA ASN A 470 16.88 14.23 -0.57
C ASN A 470 16.44 15.05 0.66
N ARG A 471 15.65 14.45 1.57
CA ARG A 471 15.22 15.11 2.81
C ARG A 471 16.40 15.37 3.74
N TYR A 472 17.30 14.41 3.88
CA TYR A 472 18.51 14.56 4.69
C TYR A 472 19.41 15.68 4.17
N ILE A 473 19.67 15.75 2.87
CA ILE A 473 20.42 16.85 2.25
C ILE A 473 19.73 18.21 2.50
N SER A 474 18.40 18.26 2.34
CA SER A 474 17.67 19.50 2.60
C SER A 474 17.72 19.91 4.08
N LYS A 475 17.83 18.96 5.02
CA LYS A 475 17.96 19.25 6.45
C LYS A 475 19.36 19.73 6.80
N LEU A 476 20.40 19.10 6.23
CA LEU A 476 21.79 19.52 6.35
C LEU A 476 21.97 20.97 5.87
N SER A 477 21.57 21.27 4.64
CA SER A 477 21.71 22.61 4.05
C SER A 477 20.94 23.71 4.80
N LYS A 478 19.90 23.36 5.56
CA LYS A 478 19.08 24.30 6.33
C LYS A 478 19.40 24.30 7.83
N ASN A 479 20.41 23.54 8.29
CA ASN A 479 20.73 23.34 9.70
C ASN A 479 19.51 22.90 10.54
N LYS A 480 18.71 21.96 10.00
CA LYS A 480 17.50 21.40 10.65
C LYS A 480 17.64 19.93 11.06
N ILE A 481 18.87 19.47 11.26
CA ILE A 481 19.11 18.16 11.87
C ILE A 481 18.54 18.15 13.31
N GLY A 482 18.06 17.01 13.78
CA GLY A 482 17.46 16.86 15.12
C GLY A 482 16.06 17.47 15.29
N THR A 483 15.55 18.23 14.32
CA THR A 483 14.20 18.81 14.43
C THR A 483 13.13 17.73 14.28
N VAL A 484 12.48 17.34 15.38
CA VAL A 484 11.41 16.31 15.40
C VAL A 484 10.02 16.90 15.22
N LEU A 485 9.76 18.06 15.86
CA LEU A 485 8.47 18.75 15.82
C LEU A 485 8.67 20.21 15.41
N HIS A 486 7.83 20.67 14.49
CA HIS A 486 7.68 22.09 14.19
C HIS A 486 6.79 22.74 15.27
N SER A 487 7.20 23.89 15.79
CA SER A 487 6.43 24.65 16.78
C SER A 487 5.21 25.31 16.14
N LEU A 488 4.11 25.41 16.90
CA LEU A 488 2.97 26.24 16.50
C LEU A 488 3.49 27.68 16.36
N LYS A 489 3.19 28.33 15.23
CA LYS A 489 3.45 29.78 15.13
C LYS A 489 2.62 30.47 16.20
N SER A 490 3.27 31.19 17.11
CA SER A 490 2.61 32.15 17.98
C SER A 490 1.92 33.17 17.07
N ALA A 491 0.61 33.31 17.24
CA ALA A 491 -0.23 34.24 16.48
C ALA A 491 0.14 35.69 16.78
#